data_AF-A0A496W1M5-F1
#
_entry.id   AF-A0A496W1M5-F1
#
_cell.length_a   1.000
_cell.length_b   1.000
_cell.length_c   1.000
_cell.angle_alpha   90.00
_cell.angle_beta   90.00
_cell.angle_gamma   90.00
#
_symmetry.space_group_name_H-M   'P 1'
#
loop_
_entity.id
_entity.type
_entity.pdbx_description
1 polymer ?
#
loop_
_entity_poly.entity_id
_entity_poly.type
_entity_poly.pdbx_seq_one_letter_code
_entity_poly.pdbx_strand_id
1 'polypeptide(L)'
;MATKKARVEPTANAIGIAPLTLKNWRTGKHEPNSPERVIACANYLRLSWAEKNELLTAAGFEPEDDAFVKNIFLELPRYHVMLLLTQADWGEQPYDNISKTLLAYAKNKYGENHILHIKPLANLEASTDNYFLRLGKQCQFNDVSDADSFENALETRLDRKTPLFLLVSRFELGADAPREQLARIIRSATTTAPHFHVILCGGEKLADLKYQNGAMSLLNHAEVKYCPELSRSEVYALSQRHFGNASFYVLDDTLADNFLDISGGVPKLLIECFKLKQQRPDLPLNSYPDKLSQCQYVYGLFTLLIQEPSNREKVCQWVQKEEVGKAEPYIQDNVLRQLYWKNLLVEREINGEKRLFWRSEVMQKAGNHICGAEK
;
A
#
# COMPACT_ATOMS: atom_id res chain seq x y z
N MET A 1 -7.13 22.95 1.70
CA MET A 1 -6.35 23.81 2.62
C MET A 1 -6.38 23.22 4.02
N ALA A 2 -5.35 22.44 4.38
CA ALA A 2 -5.23 21.82 5.70
C ALA A 2 -4.95 22.87 6.79
N THR A 3 -5.82 22.98 7.79
CA THR A 3 -5.71 23.95 8.90
C THR A 3 -4.93 23.40 10.09
N LYS A 4 -3.65 23.06 9.92
CA LYS A 4 -2.73 23.00 11.07
C LYS A 4 -2.26 24.43 11.38
N LYS A 5 -2.88 25.07 12.38
CA LYS A 5 -2.45 26.40 12.85
C LYS A 5 -1.22 26.25 13.74
N ALA A 6 -0.05 26.42 13.16
CA ALA A 6 1.20 26.49 13.90
C ALA A 6 1.30 27.80 14.71
N ARG A 7 1.89 27.73 15.91
CA ARG A 7 2.30 28.95 16.64
C ARG A 7 3.52 29.54 15.92
N VAL A 8 3.49 30.84 15.64
CA VAL A 8 4.49 31.48 14.76
C VAL A 8 5.90 31.41 15.34
N GLU A 9 6.08 31.72 16.62
CA GLU A 9 7.41 31.76 17.25
C GLU A 9 8.07 30.37 17.37
N PRO A 10 7.40 29.32 17.91
CA PRO A 10 8.01 27.99 18.00
C PRO A 10 8.36 27.40 16.63
N THR A 11 7.49 27.58 15.64
CA THR A 11 7.72 27.06 14.28
C THR A 11 8.85 27.81 13.60
N ALA A 12 8.89 29.14 13.68
CA ALA A 12 9.94 29.94 13.07
C ALA A 12 11.31 29.60 13.65
N ASN A 13 11.41 29.43 14.97
CA ASN A 13 12.64 29.00 15.63
C ASN A 13 13.07 27.59 15.19
N ALA A 14 12.13 26.65 15.10
CA ALA A 14 12.43 25.28 14.72
C ALA A 14 12.90 25.12 13.26
N ILE A 15 12.46 26.00 12.36
CA ILE A 15 12.86 25.98 10.94
C ILE A 15 13.94 27.01 10.60
N GLY A 16 14.49 27.70 11.61
CA GLY A 16 15.60 28.64 11.45
C GLY A 16 15.26 29.92 10.68
N ILE A 17 14.04 30.46 10.84
CA ILE A 17 13.66 31.76 10.25
C ILE A 17 13.12 32.73 11.29
N ALA A 18 13.09 34.02 10.95
CA ALA A 18 12.49 35.03 11.82
C ALA A 18 10.95 34.82 11.94
N PRO A 19 10.35 34.99 13.13
CA PRO A 19 8.89 34.90 13.31
C PRO A 19 8.10 35.82 12.37
N LEU A 20 8.64 37.00 12.05
CA LEU A 20 8.04 37.93 11.09
C LEU A 20 7.97 37.34 9.67
N THR A 21 9.01 36.60 9.24
CA THR A 21 9.06 35.92 7.94
C THR A 21 7.94 34.89 7.84
N LEU A 22 7.79 34.03 8.86
CA LEU A 22 6.71 33.03 8.89
C LEU A 22 5.32 33.68 8.93
N LYS A 23 5.18 34.80 9.65
CA LYS A 23 3.94 35.59 9.67
C LYS A 23 3.60 36.13 8.27
N ASN A 24 4.60 36.62 7.55
CA ASN A 24 4.43 37.13 6.19
C ASN A 24 3.98 36.03 5.22
N TRP A 25 4.56 34.83 5.31
CA TRP A 25 4.12 33.65 4.56
C TRP A 25 2.64 33.32 4.83
N ARG A 26 2.24 33.27 6.11
CA ARG A 26 0.85 32.99 6.50
C ARG A 26 -0.15 34.03 5.97
N THR A 27 0.27 35.27 5.80
CA THR A 27 -0.57 36.36 5.30
C THR A 27 -0.50 36.55 3.78
N GLY A 28 0.30 35.75 3.07
CA GLY A 28 0.50 35.89 1.62
C GLY A 28 1.23 37.19 1.22
N LYS A 29 1.89 37.87 2.16
CA LYS A 29 2.66 39.10 1.88
C LYS A 29 3.97 38.82 1.16
N HIS A 30 4.59 37.69 1.48
CA HIS A 30 5.79 37.19 0.83
C HIS A 30 5.68 35.69 0.66
N GLU A 31 6.13 35.20 -0.48
CA GLU A 31 6.28 33.77 -0.72
C GLU A 31 7.59 33.27 -0.10
N PRO A 32 7.64 31.98 0.30
CA PRO A 32 8.91 31.36 0.68
C PRO A 32 9.87 31.38 -0.51
N ASN A 33 11.15 31.59 -0.26
CA ASN A 33 12.18 31.64 -1.30
C ASN A 33 13.12 30.43 -1.32
N SER A 34 12.89 29.46 -0.42
CA SER A 34 13.70 28.25 -0.30
C SER A 34 12.77 27.05 -0.07
N PRO A 35 12.85 26.02 -0.92
CA PRO A 35 12.08 24.80 -0.74
C PRO A 35 12.49 24.08 0.55
N GLU A 36 13.77 24.13 0.95
CA GLU A 36 14.28 23.49 2.17
C GLU A 36 13.58 24.02 3.43
N ARG A 37 13.26 25.31 3.47
CA ARG A 37 12.54 25.90 4.61
C ARG A 37 11.05 25.53 4.61
N VAL A 38 10.45 25.37 3.44
CA VAL A 38 9.08 24.86 3.30
C VAL A 38 9.02 23.39 3.73
N ILE A 39 10.01 22.60 3.34
CA ILE A 39 10.20 21.22 3.78
C ILE A 39 10.42 21.14 5.29
N ALA A 40 11.29 21.98 5.86
CA ALA A 40 11.50 22.04 7.30
C ALA A 40 10.20 22.41 8.05
N CYS A 41 9.41 23.33 7.49
CA CYS A 41 8.08 23.67 8.01
C CYS A 41 7.13 22.46 7.93
N ALA A 42 7.06 21.78 6.80
CA ALA A 42 6.25 20.58 6.64
C ALA A 42 6.64 19.48 7.65
N ASN A 43 7.94 19.26 7.84
CA ASN A 43 8.49 18.30 8.80
C ASN A 43 8.15 18.69 10.24
N TYR A 44 8.35 19.97 10.61
CA TYR A 44 7.98 20.48 11.93
C TYR A 44 6.48 20.31 12.22
N LEU A 45 5.65 20.58 11.22
CA LEU A 45 4.21 20.41 11.29
C LEU A 45 3.78 18.95 11.18
N ARG A 46 4.71 18.02 10.94
CA ARG A 46 4.45 16.59 10.71
C ARG A 46 3.38 16.38 9.64
N LEU A 47 3.51 17.11 8.53
CA LEU A 47 2.68 16.92 7.36
C LEU A 47 3.01 15.57 6.73
N SER A 48 1.99 14.88 6.22
CA SER A 48 2.19 13.72 5.35
C SER A 48 2.93 14.12 4.07
N TRP A 49 3.50 13.16 3.34
CA TRP A 49 4.15 13.42 2.05
C TRP A 49 3.22 14.18 1.08
N ALA A 50 1.94 13.79 1.00
CA ALA A 50 0.96 14.48 0.16
C ALA A 50 0.71 15.94 0.60
N GLU A 51 0.55 16.18 1.91
CA GLU A 51 0.36 17.54 2.45
C GLU A 51 1.62 18.41 2.30
N LYS A 52 2.80 17.80 2.43
CA LYS A 52 4.09 18.45 2.17
C LYS A 52 4.18 18.90 0.72
N ASN A 53 3.79 18.05 -0.22
CA ASN A 53 3.79 18.39 -1.64
C ASN A 53 2.71 19.40 -2.01
N GLU A 54 1.52 19.32 -1.42
CA GLU A 54 0.53 20.39 -1.53
C GLU A 54 1.09 21.74 -1.02
N LEU A 55 1.82 21.72 0.10
CA LEU A 55 2.45 22.92 0.65
C LEU A 55 3.56 23.45 -0.28
N LEU A 56 4.39 22.58 -0.85
CA LEU A 56 5.44 22.95 -1.81
C LEU A 56 4.83 23.60 -3.05
N THR A 57 3.82 22.97 -3.66
CA THR A 57 3.12 23.52 -4.82
C THR A 57 2.43 24.85 -4.51
N ALA A 58 1.78 24.95 -3.35
CA ALA A 58 1.16 26.22 -2.91
C ALA A 58 2.19 27.33 -2.65
N ALA A 59 3.43 26.97 -2.35
CA ALA A 59 4.54 27.89 -2.17
C ALA A 59 5.32 28.17 -3.48
N GLY A 60 4.84 27.67 -4.63
CA GLY A 60 5.48 27.89 -5.93
C GLY A 60 6.69 26.98 -6.21
N PHE A 61 6.89 25.92 -5.44
CA PHE A 61 7.94 24.93 -5.66
C PHE A 61 7.42 23.66 -6.30
N GLU A 62 8.31 22.97 -7.01
CA GLU A 62 8.06 21.61 -7.49
C GLU A 62 7.84 20.66 -6.30
N PRO A 63 6.87 19.73 -6.39
CA PRO A 63 6.68 18.70 -5.38
C PRO A 63 7.91 17.78 -5.32
N GLU A 64 8.19 17.22 -4.15
CA GLU A 64 9.20 16.18 -4.04
C GLU A 64 8.67 14.86 -4.61
N ASP A 65 9.52 14.18 -5.38
CA ASP A 65 9.25 12.82 -5.81
C ASP A 65 9.18 11.89 -4.59
N ASP A 66 8.16 11.03 -4.54
CA ASP A 66 8.21 9.86 -3.65
C ASP A 66 9.33 8.94 -4.13
N ALA A 67 10.36 8.73 -3.30
CA ALA A 67 11.56 8.01 -3.68
C ALA A 67 11.27 6.57 -4.15
N PHE A 68 10.25 5.93 -3.56
CA PHE A 68 9.82 4.59 -3.94
C PHE A 68 9.18 4.61 -5.33
N VAL A 69 8.25 5.54 -5.58
CA VAL A 69 7.61 5.72 -6.90
C VAL A 69 8.63 6.11 -7.96
N LYS A 70 9.54 7.02 -7.63
CA LYS A 70 10.63 7.43 -8.53
C LYS A 70 11.47 6.24 -8.97
N ASN A 71 11.87 5.39 -8.01
CA ASN A 71 12.66 4.21 -8.32
C ASN A 71 11.91 3.23 -9.24
N ILE A 72 10.62 2.99 -8.98
CA ILE A 72 9.75 2.21 -9.87
C ILE A 72 9.84 2.73 -11.31
N PHE A 73 9.67 4.04 -11.54
CA PHE A 73 9.69 4.60 -12.89
C PHE A 73 11.09 4.67 -13.53
N LEU A 74 12.17 4.63 -12.75
CA LEU A 74 13.54 4.51 -13.26
C LEU A 74 13.82 3.11 -13.79
N GLU A 75 13.33 2.09 -13.09
CA GLU A 75 13.54 0.69 -13.46
C GLU A 75 12.55 0.20 -14.53
N LEU A 76 11.38 0.82 -14.65
CA LEU A 76 10.29 0.37 -15.52
C LEU A 76 10.68 0.16 -17.00
N PRO A 77 11.52 1.00 -17.63
CA PRO A 77 11.98 0.77 -19.00
C PRO A 77 12.80 -0.51 -19.20
N ARG A 78 13.37 -1.08 -18.12
CA ARG A 78 14.14 -2.33 -18.18
C ARG A 78 13.26 -3.58 -18.08
N TYR A 79 12.22 -3.51 -17.25
CA TYR A 79 11.41 -4.69 -16.92
C TYR A 79 10.08 -4.75 -17.66
N HIS A 80 9.58 -3.60 -18.16
CA HIS A 80 8.30 -3.40 -18.85
C HIS A 80 7.05 -3.72 -18.03
N VAL A 81 7.04 -4.80 -17.25
CA VAL A 81 5.99 -5.18 -16.30
C VAL A 81 6.55 -5.21 -14.90
N MET A 82 5.91 -4.49 -13.98
CA MET A 82 6.18 -4.55 -12.55
C MET A 82 4.95 -4.97 -11.76
N LEU A 83 5.15 -5.86 -10.80
CA LEU A 83 4.17 -6.24 -9.81
C LEU A 83 4.45 -5.47 -8.54
N LEU A 84 3.50 -4.65 -8.13
CA LEU A 84 3.54 -3.92 -6.89
C LEU A 84 2.68 -4.67 -5.87
N LEU A 85 3.33 -5.33 -4.92
CA LEU A 85 2.69 -6.23 -3.98
C LEU A 85 2.51 -5.57 -2.61
N THR A 86 1.39 -5.86 -1.93
CA THR A 86 1.18 -5.55 -0.51
C THR A 86 0.32 -6.61 0.16
N GLN A 87 0.57 -6.85 1.44
CA GLN A 87 -0.26 -7.72 2.29
C GLN A 87 -1.49 -6.98 2.82
N ALA A 88 -1.50 -5.65 2.74
CA ALA A 88 -2.67 -4.85 3.10
C ALA A 88 -3.64 -4.71 1.91
N ASP A 89 -4.87 -4.27 2.19
CA ASP A 89 -5.84 -3.98 1.13
C ASP A 89 -5.45 -2.69 0.38
N TRP A 90 -5.27 -2.80 -0.94
CA TRP A 90 -5.03 -1.68 -1.86
C TRP A 90 -6.12 -0.60 -1.83
N GLY A 91 -7.32 -0.94 -1.35
CA GLY A 91 -8.40 0.01 -1.16
C GLY A 91 -8.37 0.77 0.15
N GLU A 92 -7.45 0.42 1.05
CA GLU A 92 -7.32 1.06 2.34
C GLU A 92 -6.13 2.02 2.37
N GLN A 93 -6.18 2.92 3.34
CA GLN A 93 -5.11 3.88 3.56
C GLN A 93 -3.94 3.21 4.28
N PRO A 94 -2.68 3.57 3.96
CA PRO A 94 -2.26 4.62 3.03
C PRO A 94 -2.16 4.19 1.55
N TYR A 95 -2.36 2.91 1.24
CA TYR A 95 -2.03 2.32 -0.07
C TYR A 95 -2.86 2.86 -1.25
N ASP A 96 -4.09 3.34 -1.03
CA ASP A 96 -4.86 4.06 -2.06
C ASP A 96 -4.13 5.33 -2.57
N ASN A 97 -3.28 5.97 -1.76
CA ASN A 97 -2.51 7.14 -2.20
C ASN A 97 -1.34 6.76 -3.10
N ILE A 98 -0.79 5.55 -2.99
CA ILE A 98 0.30 5.08 -3.86
C ILE A 98 -0.19 5.03 -5.31
N SER A 99 -1.39 4.49 -5.55
CA SER A 99 -1.99 4.45 -6.88
C SER A 99 -2.18 5.85 -7.48
N LYS A 100 -2.59 6.83 -6.68
CA LYS A 100 -2.74 8.23 -7.13
C LYS A 100 -1.37 8.85 -7.46
N THR A 101 -0.37 8.56 -6.65
CA THR A 101 1.01 9.05 -6.85
C THR A 101 1.63 8.45 -8.10
N LEU A 102 1.46 7.16 -8.34
CA LEU A 102 1.87 6.48 -9.58
C LEU A 102 1.23 7.14 -10.82
N LEU A 103 -0.07 7.43 -10.78
CA LEU A 103 -0.77 8.10 -11.88
C LEU A 103 -0.29 9.53 -12.10
N ALA A 104 -0.07 10.30 -11.03
CA ALA A 104 0.45 11.66 -11.14
C ALA A 104 1.85 11.67 -11.77
N TYR A 105 2.73 10.78 -11.32
CA TYR A 105 4.07 10.63 -11.88
C TYR A 105 4.02 10.17 -13.35
N ALA A 106 3.14 9.20 -13.66
CA ALA A 106 2.93 8.77 -15.04
C ALA A 106 2.42 9.92 -15.93
N LYS A 107 1.49 10.74 -15.45
CA LYS A 107 0.98 11.91 -16.19
C LYS A 107 2.09 12.87 -16.58
N ASN A 108 3.01 13.13 -15.67
CA ASN A 108 4.17 13.97 -15.94
C ASN A 108 5.13 13.31 -16.97
N LYS A 109 5.36 12.00 -16.85
CA LYS A 109 6.33 11.27 -17.70
C LYS A 109 5.85 10.93 -19.11
N TYR A 110 4.59 10.49 -19.26
CA TYR A 110 4.03 9.97 -20.52
C TYR A 110 3.05 10.96 -21.18
N GLY A 111 2.49 11.89 -20.41
CA GLY A 111 1.38 12.74 -20.84
C GLY A 111 0.03 12.06 -20.63
N GLU A 112 -1.01 12.87 -20.42
CA GLU A 112 -2.34 12.41 -20.00
C GLU A 112 -3.00 11.42 -20.98
N ASN A 113 -2.79 11.61 -22.28
CA ASN A 113 -3.38 10.76 -23.31
C ASN A 113 -2.68 9.39 -23.45
N HIS A 114 -1.53 9.17 -22.80
CA HIS A 114 -0.73 7.95 -22.91
C HIS A 114 -0.78 7.09 -21.66
N ILE A 115 -1.86 7.24 -20.88
CA ILE A 115 -2.05 6.53 -19.62
C ILE A 115 -3.39 5.81 -19.66
N LEU A 116 -3.35 4.52 -19.36
CA LEU A 116 -4.51 3.71 -19.09
C LEU A 116 -4.55 3.40 -17.60
N HIS A 117 -5.72 3.53 -16.99
CA HIS A 117 -5.94 3.12 -15.61
C HIS A 117 -7.11 2.16 -15.56
N ILE A 118 -6.84 0.94 -15.12
CA ILE A 118 -7.84 -0.10 -14.96
C ILE A 118 -8.00 -0.45 -13.48
N LYS A 119 -9.26 -0.59 -13.07
CA LYS A 119 -9.69 -1.18 -11.81
C LYS A 119 -10.55 -2.39 -12.11
N PRO A 120 -10.03 -3.61 -11.89
CA PRO A 120 -10.83 -4.82 -11.94
C PRO A 120 -12.04 -4.73 -11.00
N LEU A 121 -13.14 -5.34 -11.40
CA LEU A 121 -14.41 -5.25 -10.71
C LEU A 121 -14.49 -6.31 -9.61
N ALA A 122 -15.04 -5.95 -8.46
CA ALA A 122 -15.28 -6.90 -7.38
C ALA A 122 -16.43 -7.90 -7.66
N ASN A 123 -17.12 -7.80 -8.80
CA ASN A 123 -18.23 -8.69 -9.11
C ASN A 123 -17.72 -10.09 -9.44
N LEU A 124 -17.95 -11.04 -8.53
CA LEU A 124 -17.52 -12.44 -8.66
C LEU A 124 -18.34 -13.24 -9.68
N GLU A 125 -19.53 -12.74 -10.06
CA GLU A 125 -20.44 -13.40 -11.01
C GLU A 125 -20.41 -12.77 -12.41
N ALA A 126 -19.56 -11.77 -12.64
CA ALA A 126 -19.44 -11.19 -13.97
C ALA A 126 -18.87 -12.21 -14.95
N SER A 127 -19.57 -12.43 -16.07
CA SER A 127 -18.99 -13.15 -17.20
C SER A 127 -17.70 -12.47 -17.66
N THR A 128 -16.78 -13.25 -18.22
CA THR A 128 -15.53 -12.76 -18.82
C THR A 128 -15.79 -11.62 -19.80
N ASP A 129 -16.83 -11.73 -20.62
CA ASP A 129 -17.18 -10.70 -21.60
C ASP A 129 -17.57 -9.37 -20.94
N ASN A 130 -18.43 -9.42 -19.92
CA ASN A 130 -18.82 -8.22 -19.18
C ASN A 130 -17.60 -7.61 -18.47
N TYR A 131 -16.69 -8.43 -17.96
CA TYR A 131 -15.43 -7.94 -17.39
C TYR A 131 -14.64 -7.10 -18.40
N PHE A 132 -14.36 -7.63 -19.59
CA PHE A 132 -13.59 -6.92 -20.61
C PHE A 132 -14.34 -5.75 -21.25
N LEU A 133 -15.65 -5.83 -21.44
CA LEU A 133 -16.49 -4.69 -21.83
C LEU A 133 -16.30 -3.50 -20.86
N ARG A 134 -16.26 -3.77 -19.55
CA ARG A 134 -16.03 -2.70 -18.56
C ARG A 134 -14.59 -2.21 -18.55
N LEU A 135 -13.61 -3.08 -18.79
CA LEU A 135 -12.21 -2.66 -18.90
C LEU A 135 -12.00 -1.77 -20.12
N GLY A 136 -12.59 -2.13 -21.27
CA GLY A 136 -12.58 -1.33 -22.49
C GLY A 136 -13.13 0.08 -22.25
N LYS A 137 -14.26 0.19 -21.53
CA LYS A 137 -14.81 1.50 -21.13
C LYS A 137 -13.86 2.32 -20.27
N GLN A 138 -13.14 1.71 -19.33
CA GLN A 138 -12.15 2.41 -18.50
C GLN A 138 -10.96 2.91 -19.32
N CYS A 139 -10.56 2.14 -20.35
CA CYS A 139 -9.51 2.52 -21.29
C CYS A 139 -9.97 3.46 -22.40
N GLN A 140 -11.27 3.80 -22.47
CA GLN A 140 -11.88 4.55 -23.57
C GLN A 140 -11.66 3.88 -24.94
N PHE A 141 -11.65 2.54 -24.95
CA PHE A 141 -11.64 1.76 -26.18
C PHE A 141 -13.06 1.67 -26.75
N ASN A 142 -13.16 1.72 -28.08
CA ASN A 142 -14.40 1.53 -28.80
C ASN A 142 -14.62 0.04 -29.08
N ASP A 143 -15.88 -0.37 -29.17
CA ASP A 143 -16.29 -1.68 -29.69
C ASP A 143 -15.71 -2.91 -28.97
N VAL A 144 -15.42 -2.79 -27.67
CA VAL A 144 -14.99 -3.92 -26.83
C VAL A 144 -16.21 -4.67 -26.27
N SER A 145 -16.39 -5.94 -26.65
CA SER A 145 -17.44 -6.83 -26.13
C SER A 145 -16.89 -7.96 -25.26
N ASP A 146 -15.62 -8.31 -25.43
CA ASP A 146 -14.98 -9.51 -24.91
C ASP A 146 -13.46 -9.31 -24.81
N ALA A 147 -12.74 -10.37 -24.46
CA ALA A 147 -11.30 -10.33 -24.30
C ALA A 147 -10.54 -10.11 -25.62
N ASP A 148 -11.00 -10.72 -26.71
CA ASP A 148 -10.31 -10.66 -28.01
C ASP A 148 -10.44 -9.25 -28.61
N SER A 149 -11.63 -8.66 -28.54
CA SER A 149 -11.86 -7.26 -28.93
C SER A 149 -11.09 -6.28 -28.04
N PHE A 150 -10.90 -6.58 -26.75
CA PHE A 150 -10.04 -5.77 -25.87
C PHE A 150 -8.56 -5.86 -26.26
N GLU A 151 -8.05 -7.06 -26.54
CA GLU A 151 -6.66 -7.27 -27.00
C GLU A 151 -6.40 -6.53 -28.30
N ASN A 152 -7.27 -6.68 -29.31
CA ASN A 152 -7.17 -5.97 -30.58
C ASN A 152 -7.18 -4.44 -30.41
N ALA A 153 -8.02 -3.92 -29.51
CA ALA A 153 -8.07 -2.48 -29.22
C ALA A 153 -6.78 -1.98 -28.55
N LEU A 154 -6.19 -2.78 -27.65
CA LEU A 154 -4.91 -2.48 -27.03
C LEU A 154 -3.76 -2.50 -28.05
N GLU A 155 -3.71 -3.50 -28.91
CA GLU A 155 -2.71 -3.59 -29.99
C GLU A 155 -2.79 -2.38 -30.93
N THR A 156 -3.99 -2.03 -31.37
CA THR A 156 -4.24 -0.83 -32.19
C THR A 156 -3.74 0.44 -31.49
N ARG A 157 -3.89 0.54 -30.16
CA ARG A 157 -3.40 1.69 -29.39
C ARG A 157 -1.87 1.73 -29.36
N LEU A 158 -1.21 0.56 -29.33
CA LEU A 158 0.24 0.39 -29.24
C LEU A 158 0.96 0.58 -30.58
N ASP A 159 0.30 0.31 -31.71
CA ASP A 159 0.85 0.48 -33.07
C ASP A 159 1.32 1.91 -33.39
N ARG A 160 0.84 2.89 -32.63
CA ARG A 160 1.28 4.28 -32.73
C ARG A 160 2.75 4.49 -32.34
N LYS A 161 3.42 3.48 -31.77
CA LYS A 161 4.83 3.49 -31.30
C LYS A 161 5.17 4.63 -30.33
N THR A 162 4.15 5.21 -29.71
CA THR A 162 4.27 6.19 -28.62
C THR A 162 4.29 5.44 -27.30
N PRO A 163 5.18 5.79 -26.33
CA PRO A 163 5.17 5.18 -25.01
C PRO A 163 3.78 5.18 -24.39
N LEU A 164 3.34 4.02 -23.89
CA LEU A 164 2.04 3.85 -23.25
C LEU A 164 2.25 3.28 -21.86
N PHE A 165 1.59 3.86 -20.87
CA PHE A 165 1.62 3.37 -19.50
C PHE A 165 0.26 2.80 -19.09
N LEU A 166 0.25 1.61 -18.49
CA LEU A 166 -0.94 0.99 -17.90
C LEU A 166 -0.73 0.78 -16.40
N LEU A 167 -1.64 1.33 -15.59
CA LEU A 167 -1.77 0.97 -14.18
C LEU A 167 -3.00 0.09 -13.96
N VAL A 168 -2.82 -1.05 -13.29
CA VAL A 168 -3.93 -1.87 -12.79
C VAL A 168 -3.91 -1.86 -11.27
N SER A 169 -4.73 -1.01 -10.62
CA SER A 169 -4.52 -0.68 -9.19
C SER A 169 -5.08 -1.70 -8.18
N ARG A 170 -5.92 -2.65 -8.61
CA ARG A 170 -6.53 -3.66 -7.73
C ARG A 170 -6.70 -4.99 -8.44
N PHE A 171 -5.58 -5.55 -8.91
CA PHE A 171 -5.57 -6.76 -9.71
C PHE A 171 -6.28 -7.94 -9.02
N GLU A 172 -6.22 -8.03 -7.69
CA GLU A 172 -6.84 -9.07 -6.87
C GLU A 172 -8.38 -9.17 -6.99
N LEU A 173 -9.05 -8.11 -7.47
CA LEU A 173 -10.51 -8.06 -7.53
C LEU A 173 -11.07 -8.82 -8.73
N GLY A 174 -12.11 -9.60 -8.48
CA GLY A 174 -12.85 -10.35 -9.51
C GLY A 174 -12.49 -11.83 -9.57
N ALA A 175 -13.15 -12.54 -10.49
CA ALA A 175 -12.97 -13.97 -10.72
C ALA A 175 -11.59 -14.28 -11.31
N ASP A 176 -11.12 -15.53 -11.16
CA ASP A 176 -9.75 -15.92 -11.53
C ASP A 176 -9.56 -15.96 -13.05
N ALA A 177 -10.48 -16.58 -13.79
CA ALA A 177 -10.41 -16.72 -15.24
C ALA A 177 -10.21 -15.38 -16.00
N PRO A 178 -11.04 -14.32 -15.81
CA PRO A 178 -10.83 -13.06 -16.51
C PRO A 178 -9.53 -12.34 -16.12
N ARG A 179 -9.04 -12.52 -14.88
CA ARG A 179 -7.76 -11.95 -14.44
C ARG A 179 -6.58 -12.64 -15.11
N GLU A 180 -6.61 -13.97 -15.18
CA GLU A 180 -5.61 -14.75 -15.91
C GLU A 180 -5.57 -14.36 -17.39
N GLN A 181 -6.75 -14.19 -18.01
CA GLN A 181 -6.83 -13.75 -19.40
C GLN A 181 -6.25 -12.34 -19.59
N LEU A 182 -6.55 -11.40 -18.70
CA LEU A 182 -5.93 -10.07 -18.73
C LEU A 182 -4.40 -10.16 -18.58
N ALA A 183 -3.89 -11.00 -17.70
CA ALA A 183 -2.44 -11.20 -17.54
C ALA A 183 -1.79 -11.79 -18.80
N ARG A 184 -2.49 -12.67 -19.53
CA ARG A 184 -2.03 -13.19 -20.83
C ARG A 184 -1.96 -12.10 -21.90
N ILE A 185 -3.01 -11.30 -22.03
CA ILE A 185 -3.06 -10.15 -22.97
C ILE A 185 -1.91 -9.18 -22.67
N ILE A 186 -1.71 -8.84 -21.39
CA ILE A 186 -0.63 -7.93 -20.98
C ILE A 186 0.74 -8.53 -21.33
N ARG A 187 0.99 -9.80 -21.01
CA ARG A 187 2.24 -10.48 -21.37
C ARG A 187 2.49 -10.45 -22.87
N SER A 188 1.47 -10.76 -23.67
CA SER A 188 1.53 -10.74 -25.13
C SER A 188 1.93 -9.35 -25.63
N ALA A 189 1.17 -8.33 -25.20
CA ALA A 189 1.38 -6.94 -25.59
C ALA A 189 2.77 -6.40 -25.19
N THR A 190 3.27 -6.71 -23.99
CA THR A 190 4.60 -6.24 -23.57
C THR A 190 5.75 -6.96 -24.27
N THR A 191 5.49 -8.14 -24.83
CA THR A 191 6.49 -8.87 -25.63
C THR A 191 6.65 -8.23 -27.01
N THR A 192 5.56 -7.73 -27.60
CA THR A 192 5.55 -7.14 -28.95
C THR A 192 5.79 -5.62 -28.95
N ALA A 193 5.46 -4.93 -27.85
CA ALA A 193 5.59 -3.49 -27.71
C ALA A 193 6.50 -3.10 -26.52
N PRO A 194 7.83 -2.93 -26.72
CA PRO A 194 8.75 -2.56 -25.64
C PRO A 194 8.51 -1.15 -25.07
N HIS A 195 7.77 -0.30 -25.78
CA HIS A 195 7.32 1.02 -25.31
C HIS A 195 6.05 0.95 -24.43
N PHE A 196 5.53 -0.26 -24.19
CA PHE A 196 4.42 -0.48 -23.28
C PHE A 196 4.94 -0.80 -21.87
N HIS A 197 4.56 0.03 -20.91
CA HIS A 197 4.99 -0.08 -19.52
C HIS A 197 3.79 -0.32 -18.61
N VAL A 198 3.88 -1.33 -17.75
CA VAL A 198 2.75 -1.83 -16.97
C VAL A 198 3.12 -1.94 -15.50
N ILE A 199 2.25 -1.45 -14.62
CA ILE A 199 2.28 -1.71 -13.19
C ILE A 199 0.99 -2.42 -12.78
N LEU A 200 1.12 -3.60 -12.17
CA LEU A 200 0.03 -4.38 -11.61
C LEU A 200 0.11 -4.32 -10.09
N CYS A 201 -0.89 -3.74 -9.45
CA CYS A 201 -0.99 -3.67 -7.99
C CYS A 201 -1.86 -4.81 -7.47
N GLY A 202 -1.32 -5.63 -6.55
CA GLY A 202 -2.04 -6.76 -5.98
C GLY A 202 -1.42 -7.32 -4.69
N GLY A 203 -1.84 -8.52 -4.34
CA GLY A 203 -1.42 -9.27 -3.15
C GLY A 203 -1.18 -10.73 -3.53
N GLU A 204 -1.84 -11.66 -2.83
CA GLU A 204 -1.66 -13.11 -2.99
C GLU A 204 -1.93 -13.59 -4.42
N LYS A 205 -3.11 -13.29 -4.98
CA LYS A 205 -3.50 -13.85 -6.27
C LYS A 205 -2.64 -13.33 -7.41
N LEU A 206 -2.07 -12.13 -7.30
CA LEU A 206 -1.11 -11.58 -8.25
C LEU A 206 0.26 -12.24 -8.09
N ALA A 207 0.68 -12.51 -6.85
CA ALA A 207 1.91 -13.26 -6.59
C ALA A 207 1.82 -14.70 -7.12
N ASP A 208 0.65 -15.34 -7.02
CA ASP A 208 0.39 -16.66 -7.60
C ASP A 208 0.66 -16.67 -9.12
N LEU A 209 0.18 -15.65 -9.85
CA LEU A 209 0.43 -15.51 -11.29
C LEU A 209 1.90 -15.33 -11.68
N LYS A 210 2.75 -14.93 -10.74
CA LYS A 210 4.20 -14.78 -10.92
C LYS A 210 4.96 -16.07 -10.61
N TYR A 211 4.55 -16.77 -9.56
CA TYR A 211 5.40 -17.80 -8.94
C TYR A 211 4.81 -19.21 -8.92
N GLN A 212 3.49 -19.39 -8.83
CA GLN A 212 2.86 -20.67 -8.50
C GLN A 212 3.27 -21.81 -9.44
N ASN A 213 3.43 -21.52 -10.73
CA ASN A 213 3.78 -22.50 -11.76
C ASN A 213 5.23 -22.35 -12.26
N GLY A 214 6.09 -21.68 -11.48
CA GLY A 214 7.49 -21.44 -11.80
C GLY A 214 7.66 -20.81 -13.19
N ALA A 215 8.41 -21.48 -14.07
CA ALA A 215 8.67 -21.02 -15.44
C ALA A 215 7.41 -20.93 -16.32
N MET A 216 6.34 -21.65 -15.99
CA MET A 216 5.07 -21.60 -16.73
C MET A 216 4.12 -20.52 -16.21
N SER A 217 4.50 -19.78 -15.16
CA SER A 217 3.68 -18.70 -14.62
C SER A 217 3.48 -17.58 -15.64
N LEU A 218 2.27 -17.01 -15.67
CA LEU A 218 1.89 -16.00 -16.65
C LEU A 218 2.78 -14.75 -16.57
N LEU A 219 3.14 -14.35 -15.35
CA LEU A 219 3.91 -13.14 -15.09
C LEU A 219 5.35 -13.46 -14.65
N ASN A 220 5.89 -14.62 -15.01
CA ASN A 220 7.24 -15.07 -14.65
C ASN A 220 8.37 -14.07 -15.03
N HIS A 221 8.15 -13.17 -15.99
CA HIS A 221 9.09 -12.16 -16.48
C HIS A 221 8.98 -10.82 -15.73
N ALA A 222 7.89 -10.58 -14.99
CA ALA A 222 7.65 -9.31 -14.33
C ALA A 222 8.58 -9.09 -13.12
N GLU A 223 9.02 -7.87 -12.90
CA GLU A 223 9.79 -7.48 -11.71
C GLU A 223 8.86 -7.29 -10.52
N VAL A 224 9.27 -7.71 -9.32
CA VAL A 224 8.45 -7.62 -8.11
C VAL A 224 8.99 -6.52 -7.19
N LYS A 225 8.12 -5.59 -6.81
CA LYS A 225 8.36 -4.60 -5.76
C LYS A 225 7.31 -4.76 -4.67
N TYR A 226 7.74 -4.61 -3.43
CA TYR A 226 6.83 -4.58 -2.28
C TYR A 226 6.57 -3.14 -1.89
N CYS A 227 5.31 -2.83 -1.57
CA CYS A 227 4.99 -1.55 -0.96
C CYS A 227 5.75 -1.39 0.35
N PRO A 228 6.21 -0.18 0.67
CA PRO A 228 6.87 0.07 1.94
C PRO A 228 5.92 -0.23 3.12
N GLU A 229 6.50 -0.73 4.21
CA GLU A 229 5.82 -0.83 5.51
C GLU A 229 5.51 0.58 6.04
N LEU A 230 4.53 0.68 6.94
CA LEU A 230 4.17 1.96 7.54
C LEU A 230 5.34 2.57 8.31
N SER A 231 5.62 3.85 8.05
CA SER A 231 6.56 4.64 8.84
C SER A 231 5.82 5.58 9.80
N ARG A 232 6.59 6.28 10.62
CA ARG A 232 6.08 7.31 11.53
C ARG A 232 5.25 8.38 10.80
N SER A 233 5.61 8.70 9.56
CA SER A 233 4.90 9.70 8.77
C SER A 233 3.46 9.27 8.45
N GLU A 234 3.24 8.00 8.13
CA GLU A 234 1.92 7.42 7.91
C GLU A 234 1.13 7.36 9.21
N VAL A 235 1.77 7.07 10.35
CA VAL A 235 1.10 7.12 11.66
C VAL A 235 0.54 8.52 11.92
N TYR A 236 1.34 9.57 11.68
CA TYR A 236 0.88 10.94 11.84
C TYR A 236 -0.28 11.26 10.90
N ALA A 237 -0.18 10.87 9.62
CA ALA A 237 -1.23 11.10 8.64
C ALA A 237 -2.56 10.42 9.05
N LEU A 238 -2.49 9.16 9.48
CA LEU A 238 -3.65 8.38 9.91
C LEU A 238 -4.25 8.93 11.21
N SER A 239 -3.41 9.31 12.18
CA SER A 239 -3.88 9.88 13.46
C SER A 239 -4.63 11.20 13.25
N GLN A 240 -4.16 12.08 12.37
CA GLN A 240 -4.82 13.35 12.07
C GLN A 240 -6.20 13.16 11.45
N ARG A 241 -6.33 12.18 10.55
CA ARG A 241 -7.62 11.84 9.96
C ARG A 241 -8.56 11.21 10.97
N HIS A 242 -8.03 10.38 11.87
CA HIS A 242 -8.82 9.69 12.89
C HIS A 242 -9.35 10.66 13.96
N PHE A 243 -8.48 11.54 14.48
CA PHE A 243 -8.84 12.45 15.57
C PHE A 243 -9.30 13.84 15.10
N GLY A 244 -9.06 14.19 13.83
CA GLY A 244 -9.31 15.52 13.29
C GLY A 244 -8.42 16.61 13.91
N ASN A 245 -8.75 17.87 13.63
CA ASN A 245 -8.06 19.06 14.17
C ASN A 245 -8.38 19.33 15.65
N ALA A 246 -9.29 18.56 16.27
CA ALA A 246 -9.80 18.77 17.62
C ALA A 246 -9.02 17.98 18.70
N SER A 247 -7.96 17.27 18.31
CA SER A 247 -7.23 16.41 19.24
C SER A 247 -6.34 17.22 20.19
N PHE A 248 -6.61 17.10 21.50
CA PHE A 248 -5.67 17.48 22.55
C PHE A 248 -4.45 16.54 22.63
N TYR A 249 -4.45 15.45 21.85
CA TYR A 249 -3.37 14.46 21.86
C TYR A 249 -2.29 14.85 20.85
N VAL A 250 -1.17 15.34 21.36
CA VAL A 250 0.07 15.42 20.60
C VAL A 250 0.65 14.01 20.56
N LEU A 251 0.53 13.34 19.41
CA LEU A 251 1.25 12.11 19.15
C LEU A 251 2.74 12.45 19.03
N ASP A 252 3.57 12.15 20.02
CA ASP A 252 5.01 12.30 19.91
C ASP A 252 5.66 11.14 19.13
N ASP A 253 6.96 11.22 18.87
CA ASP A 253 7.71 10.22 18.11
C ASP A 253 7.73 8.87 18.83
N THR A 254 7.92 8.87 20.15
CA THR A 254 7.96 7.66 20.97
C THR A 254 6.62 6.93 20.95
N LEU A 255 5.49 7.63 21.08
CA LEU A 255 4.17 7.03 21.03
C LEU A 255 3.83 6.52 19.63
N ALA A 256 4.26 7.23 18.59
CA ALA A 256 4.10 6.78 17.20
C ALA A 256 4.88 5.49 16.93
N ASP A 257 6.12 5.39 17.40
CA ASP A 257 6.95 4.19 17.28
C ASP A 257 6.34 3.00 18.06
N ASN A 258 5.89 3.23 19.31
CA ASN A 258 5.19 2.20 20.09
C ASN A 258 3.93 1.70 19.38
N PHE A 259 3.16 2.58 18.74
CA PHE A 259 1.98 2.16 17.97
C PHE A 259 2.33 1.37 16.72
N LEU A 260 3.44 1.66 16.04
CA LEU A 260 3.95 0.82 14.96
C LEU A 260 4.32 -0.57 15.47
N ASP A 261 5.02 -0.66 16.59
CA ASP A 261 5.45 -1.93 17.19
C ASP A 261 4.25 -2.78 17.65
N ILE A 262 3.31 -2.17 18.38
CA ILE A 262 2.10 -2.86 18.87
C ILE A 262 1.24 -3.35 17.69
N SER A 263 1.05 -2.49 16.68
CA SER A 263 0.24 -2.83 15.51
C SER A 263 0.96 -3.72 14.50
N GLY A 264 2.28 -3.89 14.61
CA GLY A 264 3.09 -4.59 13.61
C GLY A 264 3.01 -3.96 12.22
N GLY A 265 2.82 -2.64 12.16
CA GLY A 265 2.65 -1.90 10.91
C GLY A 265 1.31 -2.16 10.18
N VAL A 266 0.35 -2.84 10.81
CA VAL A 266 -0.94 -3.17 10.17
C VAL A 266 -1.90 -1.96 10.28
N PRO A 267 -2.36 -1.35 9.17
CA PRO A 267 -3.15 -0.12 9.22
C PRO A 267 -4.42 -0.21 10.06
N LYS A 268 -5.20 -1.28 9.92
CA LYS A 268 -6.42 -1.48 10.72
C LYS A 268 -6.12 -1.60 12.21
N LEU A 269 -5.07 -2.33 12.57
CA LEU A 269 -4.69 -2.51 13.96
C LEU A 269 -4.12 -1.21 14.56
N LEU A 270 -3.44 -0.40 13.75
CA LEU A 270 -3.01 0.94 14.12
C LEU A 270 -4.20 1.86 14.43
N ILE A 271 -5.27 1.78 13.64
CA ILE A 271 -6.53 2.49 13.94
C ILE A 271 -7.15 1.99 15.26
N GLU A 272 -7.08 0.69 15.56
CA GLU A 272 -7.53 0.17 16.85
C GLU A 272 -6.67 0.66 18.03
N CYS A 273 -5.36 0.87 17.82
CA CYS A 273 -4.49 1.52 18.83
C CYS A 273 -4.96 2.95 19.12
N PHE A 274 -5.31 3.72 18.08
CA PHE A 274 -5.85 5.08 18.24
C PHE A 274 -7.17 5.10 19.01
N LYS A 275 -8.11 4.21 18.64
CA LYS A 275 -9.39 4.08 19.35
C LYS A 275 -9.18 3.72 20.81
N LEU A 276 -8.30 2.75 21.11
CA LEU A 276 -8.02 2.32 22.47
C LEU A 276 -7.41 3.45 23.31
N LYS A 277 -6.47 4.22 22.74
CA LYS A 277 -5.88 5.39 23.41
C LYS A 277 -6.92 6.46 23.70
N GLN A 278 -7.84 6.72 22.77
CA GLN A 278 -8.91 7.69 22.95
C GLN A 278 -9.89 7.28 24.06
N GLN A 279 -10.26 6.00 24.08
CA GLN A 279 -11.21 5.44 25.04
C GLN A 279 -10.59 5.27 26.44
N ARG A 280 -9.28 4.98 26.51
CA ARG A 280 -8.54 4.76 27.76
C ARG A 280 -7.19 5.47 27.73
N PRO A 281 -7.15 6.80 27.97
CA PRO A 281 -5.93 7.60 27.91
C PRO A 281 -4.84 7.13 28.88
N ASP A 282 -5.24 6.65 30.06
CA ASP A 282 -4.34 6.23 31.13
C ASP A 282 -3.94 4.75 31.04
N LEU A 283 -4.42 4.00 30.05
CA LEU A 283 -4.05 2.60 29.88
C LEU A 283 -2.56 2.52 29.52
N PRO A 284 -1.74 1.77 30.28
CA PRO A 284 -0.34 1.55 29.95
C PRO A 284 -0.17 0.85 28.60
N LEU A 285 0.81 1.28 27.79
CA LEU A 285 1.02 0.74 26.44
C LEU A 285 1.33 -0.76 26.42
N ASN A 286 2.02 -1.27 27.44
CA ASN A 286 2.30 -2.70 27.59
C ASN A 286 1.03 -3.57 27.76
N SER A 287 -0.12 -2.97 28.08
CA SER A 287 -1.41 -3.65 28.19
C SER A 287 -2.20 -3.68 26.87
N TYR A 288 -1.72 -2.98 25.83
CA TYR A 288 -2.40 -2.92 24.53
C TYR A 288 -2.43 -4.28 23.83
N PRO A 289 -1.34 -5.08 23.79
CA PRO A 289 -1.37 -6.40 23.19
C PRO A 289 -2.51 -7.30 23.68
N ASP A 290 -2.77 -7.30 24.99
CA ASP A 290 -3.84 -8.12 25.58
C ASP A 290 -5.24 -7.65 25.18
N LYS A 291 -5.46 -6.34 25.06
CA LYS A 291 -6.76 -5.78 24.66
C LYS A 291 -7.02 -5.92 23.17
N LEU A 292 -6.01 -5.65 22.36
CA LEU A 292 -6.12 -5.67 20.91
C LEU A 292 -6.19 -7.10 20.35
N SER A 293 -5.57 -8.09 21.01
CA SER A 293 -5.62 -9.49 20.58
C SER A 293 -7.02 -10.10 20.63
N GLN A 294 -7.95 -9.45 21.34
CA GLN A 294 -9.36 -9.86 21.46
C GLN A 294 -10.30 -9.03 20.57
N CYS A 295 -9.77 -8.09 19.77
CA CYS A 295 -10.64 -7.27 18.92
C CYS A 295 -11.18 -8.10 17.74
N GLN A 296 -12.40 -7.74 17.29
CA GLN A 296 -13.10 -8.47 16.23
C GLN A 296 -12.29 -8.55 14.94
N TYR A 297 -11.51 -7.50 14.61
CA TYR A 297 -10.68 -7.48 13.43
C TYR A 297 -9.64 -8.61 13.44
N VAL A 298 -8.84 -8.71 14.51
CA VAL A 298 -7.77 -9.71 14.60
C VAL A 298 -8.35 -11.12 14.67
N TYR A 299 -9.43 -11.32 15.44
CA TYR A 299 -10.12 -12.62 15.49
C TYR A 299 -10.61 -13.07 14.10
N GLY A 300 -11.15 -12.14 13.31
CA GLY A 300 -11.61 -12.39 11.94
C GLY A 300 -10.51 -12.87 11.00
N LEU A 301 -9.25 -12.45 11.21
CA LEU A 301 -8.12 -12.89 10.37
C LEU A 301 -7.82 -14.39 10.50
N PHE A 302 -7.96 -14.93 11.72
CA PHE A 302 -7.73 -16.35 11.99
C PHE A 302 -8.94 -17.23 11.65
N THR A 303 -10.16 -16.70 11.74
CA THR A 303 -11.40 -17.49 11.68
C THR A 303 -11.47 -18.45 10.48
N LEU A 304 -11.14 -17.99 9.27
CA LEU A 304 -11.18 -18.85 8.08
C LEU A 304 -10.06 -19.89 8.04
N LEU A 305 -8.91 -19.61 8.66
CA LEU A 305 -7.74 -20.50 8.64
C LEU A 305 -7.92 -21.70 9.55
N ILE A 306 -8.67 -21.53 10.64
CA ILE A 306 -8.82 -22.53 11.71
C ILE A 306 -10.09 -23.40 11.57
N GLN A 307 -10.93 -23.15 10.55
CA GLN A 307 -12.12 -23.95 10.30
C GLN A 307 -11.78 -25.41 9.99
N GLU A 308 -10.69 -25.62 9.25
CA GLU A 308 -10.17 -26.96 8.95
C GLU A 308 -9.27 -27.46 10.10
N PRO A 309 -9.54 -28.65 10.69
CA PRO A 309 -8.78 -29.15 11.84
C PRO A 309 -7.27 -29.24 11.60
N SER A 310 -6.84 -29.66 10.41
CA SER A 310 -5.43 -29.80 10.04
C SER A 310 -4.72 -28.44 9.93
N ASN A 311 -5.41 -27.43 9.40
CA ASN A 311 -4.87 -26.07 9.34
C ASN A 311 -4.78 -25.46 10.74
N ARG A 312 -5.79 -25.69 11.59
CA ARG A 312 -5.78 -25.25 12.98
C ARG A 312 -4.58 -25.83 13.73
N GLU A 313 -4.31 -27.13 13.61
CA GLU A 313 -3.16 -27.76 14.26
C GLU A 313 -1.84 -27.10 13.84
N LYS A 314 -1.63 -26.89 12.53
CA LYS A 314 -0.45 -26.18 12.01
C LYS A 314 -0.31 -24.77 12.58
N VAL A 315 -1.39 -23.97 12.54
CA VAL A 315 -1.41 -22.62 13.09
C VAL A 315 -1.05 -22.64 14.56
N CYS A 316 -1.60 -23.56 15.35
CA CYS A 316 -1.32 -23.66 16.77
C CYS A 316 0.12 -24.06 17.08
N GLN A 317 0.73 -24.92 16.26
CA GLN A 317 2.16 -25.20 16.36
C GLN A 317 3.03 -23.99 16.04
N TRP A 318 2.65 -23.16 15.06
CA TRP A 318 3.40 -21.97 14.65
C TRP A 318 3.28 -20.80 15.62
N VAL A 319 2.12 -20.62 16.27
CA VAL A 319 1.93 -19.56 17.26
C VAL A 319 2.89 -19.68 18.43
N GLN A 320 3.30 -20.90 18.79
CA GLN A 320 4.29 -21.16 19.85
C GLN A 320 5.73 -20.82 19.46
N LYS A 321 6.00 -20.51 18.19
CA LYS A 321 7.34 -20.22 17.70
C LYS A 321 7.54 -18.71 17.58
N GLU A 322 8.75 -18.27 17.90
CA GLU A 322 9.22 -16.92 17.58
C GLU A 322 9.44 -16.77 16.08
N GLU A 323 10.25 -17.67 15.50
CA GLU A 323 10.41 -17.83 14.05
C GLU A 323 9.43 -18.88 13.51
N VAL A 324 8.57 -18.48 12.58
CA VAL A 324 7.52 -19.34 12.03
C VAL A 324 8.07 -20.23 10.90
N GLY A 325 8.98 -19.69 10.08
CA GLY A 325 9.58 -20.42 8.96
C GLY A 325 10.47 -19.55 8.08
N LYS A 326 10.92 -20.12 6.96
CA LYS A 326 11.70 -19.37 5.95
C LYS A 326 10.80 -18.43 5.17
N ALA A 327 11.32 -17.24 4.87
CA ALA A 327 10.71 -16.38 3.88
C ALA A 327 11.35 -16.71 2.51
N GLU A 328 10.51 -17.10 1.58
CA GLU A 328 10.87 -17.40 0.20
C GLU A 328 10.12 -16.43 -0.72
N PRO A 329 10.61 -16.15 -1.94
CA PRO A 329 9.86 -15.33 -2.90
C PRO A 329 8.42 -15.82 -3.10
N TYR A 330 8.21 -17.13 -2.93
CA TYR A 330 6.89 -17.75 -2.89
C TYR A 330 6.84 -18.86 -1.84
N ILE A 331 6.04 -18.64 -0.79
CA ILE A 331 5.86 -19.58 0.32
C ILE A 331 5.07 -20.79 -0.18
N GLN A 332 5.65 -21.99 -0.10
CA GLN A 332 5.04 -23.21 -0.63
C GLN A 332 3.87 -23.73 0.20
N ASP A 333 3.99 -23.74 1.54
CA ASP A 333 2.89 -24.17 2.42
C ASP A 333 1.74 -23.17 2.31
N ASN A 334 0.58 -23.66 1.86
CA ASN A 334 -0.59 -22.83 1.59
C ASN A 334 -1.10 -22.10 2.84
N VAL A 335 -1.09 -22.74 4.01
CA VAL A 335 -1.57 -22.12 5.25
C VAL A 335 -0.60 -21.03 5.68
N LEU A 336 0.70 -21.29 5.59
CA LEU A 336 1.73 -20.31 5.90
C LEU A 336 1.69 -19.12 4.95
N ARG A 337 1.46 -19.36 3.66
CA ARG A 337 1.30 -18.32 2.64
C ARG A 337 0.06 -17.47 2.91
N GLN A 338 -1.06 -18.08 3.29
CA GLN A 338 -2.27 -17.35 3.68
C GLN A 338 -2.07 -16.51 4.95
N LEU A 339 -1.34 -17.02 5.97
CA LEU A 339 -0.99 -16.24 7.16
C LEU A 339 -0.16 -15.00 6.78
N TYR A 340 0.82 -15.17 5.89
CA TYR A 340 1.60 -14.07 5.35
C TYR A 340 0.68 -13.06 4.62
N TRP A 341 -0.10 -13.47 3.62
CA TRP A 341 -0.92 -12.53 2.85
C TRP A 341 -2.10 -11.91 3.60
N LYS A 342 -2.59 -12.54 4.67
CA LYS A 342 -3.55 -11.94 5.61
C LYS A 342 -2.92 -10.91 6.54
N ASN A 343 -1.65 -10.58 6.34
CA ASN A 343 -0.93 -9.58 7.11
C ASN A 343 -0.78 -9.97 8.59
N LEU A 344 -0.59 -11.27 8.88
CA LEU A 344 -0.30 -11.78 10.23
C LEU A 344 1.19 -12.01 10.44
N LEU A 345 1.93 -12.30 9.36
CA LEU A 345 3.36 -12.53 9.36
C LEU A 345 4.10 -11.43 8.59
N VAL A 346 5.36 -11.22 8.96
CA VAL A 346 6.28 -10.29 8.29
C VAL A 346 7.62 -10.98 8.06
N GLU A 347 8.24 -10.62 6.94
CA GLU A 347 9.61 -11.02 6.64
C GLU A 347 10.60 -10.15 7.42
N ARG A 348 11.59 -10.78 8.07
CA ARG A 348 12.73 -10.09 8.68
C ARG A 348 14.01 -10.78 8.25
N GLU A 349 15.06 -9.99 8.05
CA GLU A 349 16.38 -10.51 7.76
C GLU A 349 17.16 -10.72 9.06
N ILE A 350 17.61 -11.95 9.30
CA ILE A 350 18.44 -12.32 10.44
C ILE A 350 19.66 -13.05 9.90
N ASN A 351 20.86 -12.54 10.21
CA ASN A 351 22.14 -13.11 9.76
C ASN A 351 22.22 -13.33 8.24
N GLY A 352 21.63 -12.43 7.43
CA GLY A 352 21.60 -12.52 5.97
C GLY A 352 20.53 -13.46 5.40
N GLU A 353 19.70 -14.07 6.24
CA GLU A 353 18.60 -14.92 5.81
C GLU A 353 17.24 -14.29 6.13
N LYS A 354 16.33 -14.34 5.15
CA LYS A 354 14.97 -13.86 5.29
C LYS A 354 14.10 -14.92 5.96
N ARG A 355 13.49 -14.58 7.09
CA ARG A 355 12.68 -15.46 7.93
C ARG A 355 11.33 -14.81 8.26
N LEU A 356 10.31 -15.63 8.51
CA LEU A 356 8.95 -15.20 8.82
C LEU A 356 8.73 -15.14 10.33
N PHE A 357 8.19 -14.02 10.80
CA PHE A 357 7.85 -13.75 12.19
C PHE A 357 6.40 -13.29 12.30
N TRP A 358 5.80 -13.49 13.46
CA TRP A 358 4.55 -12.80 13.80
C TRP A 358 4.77 -11.28 13.75
N ARG A 359 3.84 -10.56 13.10
CA ARG A 359 3.95 -9.12 12.89
C ARG A 359 4.08 -8.33 14.19
N SER A 360 3.31 -8.73 15.19
CA SER A 360 3.38 -8.17 16.54
C SER A 360 2.90 -9.17 17.57
N GLU A 361 3.18 -8.86 18.84
CA GLU A 361 2.70 -9.62 20.00
C GLU A 361 1.16 -9.75 20.01
N VAL A 362 0.43 -8.75 19.50
CA VAL A 362 -1.03 -8.79 19.34
C VAL A 362 -1.46 -10.01 18.52
N MET A 363 -0.82 -10.22 17.37
CA MET A 363 -1.16 -11.31 16.45
C MET A 363 -0.85 -12.67 17.06
N GLN A 364 0.30 -12.79 17.73
CA GLN A 364 0.69 -14.02 18.40
C GLN A 364 -0.25 -14.35 19.58
N LYS A 365 -0.60 -13.37 20.43
CA LYS A 365 -1.56 -13.54 21.53
C LYS A 365 -2.95 -13.93 21.02
N ALA A 366 -3.42 -13.32 19.94
CA ALA A 366 -4.70 -13.67 19.34
C ALA A 366 -4.72 -15.12 18.85
N GLY A 367 -3.66 -15.55 18.16
CA GLY A 367 -3.47 -16.95 17.78
C GLY A 367 -3.48 -17.89 18.99
N ASN A 368 -2.84 -17.50 20.09
CA ASN A 368 -2.81 -18.29 21.33
C ASN A 368 -4.20 -18.44 21.96
N HIS A 369 -5.00 -17.37 22.02
CA HIS A 369 -6.36 -17.43 22.53
C HIS A 369 -7.22 -18.40 21.72
N ILE A 370 -7.08 -18.37 20.39
CA ILE A 370 -7.82 -19.25 19.47
C ILE A 370 -7.40 -20.72 19.63
N CYS A 371 -6.12 -20.97 19.84
CA CYS A 371 -5.60 -22.30 20.09
C CYS A 371 -5.91 -22.83 21.50
N GLY A 372 -6.08 -21.93 22.48
CA GLY A 372 -6.40 -22.26 23.87
C GLY A 372 -7.89 -22.31 24.21
N ALA A 373 -8.78 -21.84 23.33
CA ALA A 373 -10.23 -21.78 23.57
C ALA A 373 -10.95 -23.15 23.62
N GLU A 374 -10.21 -24.26 23.49
CA GLU A 374 -10.70 -25.62 23.78
C GLU A 374 -9.93 -26.23 24.95
N LYS A 375 -10.24 -25.75 26.15
CA LYS A 375 -10.10 -26.52 27.38
C LYS A 375 -11.42 -26.56 28.12
#